data_AF-A0A5K1G2B1-F1
#
_entry.id   AF-A0A5K1G2B1-F1
#
_cell.length_a   1.000
_cell.length_b   1.000
_cell.length_c   1.000
_cell.angle_alpha   90.00
_cell.angle_beta   90.00
_cell.angle_gamma   90.00
#
_symmetry.space_group_name_H-M   'P 1'
#
loop_
_entity.id
_entity.type
_entity.pdbx_description
1 polymer ?
#
loop_
_entity_poly.entity_id
_entity_poly.type
_entity_poly.pdbx_seq_one_letter_code
_entity_poly.pdbx_strand_id
1 'polypeptide(L)' 'VQCLSFHQQIDYFEATKNAIKGKIGEQAAEKLVNNAIFYIGVGSNDFVNNFLQPFMPDAQQYDSDTFIDYLMSTLDGQLT' A
#
# COMPACT_ATOMS: atom_id res chain seq x y z
N VAL A 1 17.92 6.10 -4.20
CA VAL A 1 17.09 4.89 -4.37
C VAL A 1 15.65 5.35 -4.49
N GLN A 2 14.93 4.93 -5.52
CA GLN A 2 13.53 5.31 -5.70
C GLN A 2 12.68 4.37 -4.83
N CYS A 3 11.89 4.94 -3.91
CA CYS A 3 10.94 4.19 -3.09
C CYS A 3 9.55 4.30 -3.75
N LEU A 4 8.84 3.17 -3.86
CA LEU A 4 7.44 3.15 -4.27
C LEU A 4 6.58 3.04 -3.01
N SER A 5 5.81 4.07 -2.71
CA SER A 5 4.85 4.02 -1.60
C SER A 5 3.80 2.94 -1.88
N PHE A 6 3.14 2.44 -0.84
CA PHE A 6 2.09 1.44 -1.02
C PHE A 6 0.91 1.97 -1.85
N HIS A 7 0.58 3.27 -1.73
CA HIS A 7 -0.38 3.94 -2.62
C HIS A 7 0.02 3.83 -4.10
N GLN A 8 1.29 4.10 -4.43
CA GLN A 8 1.77 3.97 -5.82
C GLN A 8 1.70 2.52 -6.32
N GLN A 9 1.94 1.55 -5.45
CA GLN A 9 1.81 0.13 -5.80
C GLN A 9 0.35 -0.23 -6.14
N ILE A 10 -0.63 0.32 -5.41
CA ILE A 10 -2.06 0.15 -5.69
C ILE A 10 -2.43 0.81 -7.03
N ASP A 11 -2.00 2.05 -7.27
CA ASP A 11 -2.25 2.76 -8.53
C ASP A 11 -1.70 1.98 -9.74
N TYR A 12 -0.50 1.41 -9.59
CA TYR A 12 0.12 0.60 -10.64
C TYR A 12 -0.59 -0.73 -10.85
N PHE A 13 -1.12 -1.33 -9.78
CA PHE A 13 -1.96 -2.50 -9.89
C PHE A 13 -3.26 -2.19 -10.64
N GLU A 14 -3.92 -1.07 -10.36
CA GLU A 14 -5.13 -0.63 -11.07
C GLU A 14 -4.84 -0.41 -12.56
N ALA A 15 -3.74 0.29 -12.90
CA ALA A 15 -3.31 0.47 -14.28
C ALA A 15 -3.09 -0.88 -15.00
N THR A 16 -2.50 -1.85 -14.29
CA THR A 16 -2.28 -3.21 -14.81
C THR A 16 -3.60 -3.95 -15.02
N LYS A 17 -4.55 -3.85 -14.08
CA LYS A 17 -5.90 -4.42 -14.20
C LYS A 17 -6.63 -3.84 -15.41
N ASN A 18 -6.52 -2.53 -15.64
CA ASN A 18 -7.11 -1.86 -16.82
C ASN A 18 -6.47 -2.32 -18.14
N ALA A 19 -5.15 -2.51 -18.17
CA ALA A 19 -4.47 -3.08 -19.33
C ALA A 19 -4.92 -4.53 -19.61
N ILE A 20 -5.12 -5.35 -18.58
CA ILE A 20 -5.66 -6.71 -18.70
C ILE A 20 -7.10 -6.66 -19.25
N LYS A 21 -7.96 -5.79 -18.69
CA LYS A 21 -9.33 -5.57 -19.17
C LYS A 21 -9.37 -5.23 -20.66
N GLY A 22 -8.45 -4.39 -21.14
CA GLY A 22 -8.31 -4.08 -22.57
C GLY A 22 -7.94 -5.27 -23.46
N LYS A 23 -7.29 -6.31 -22.91
CA LYS A 23 -6.85 -7.49 -23.66
C LYS A 23 -7.86 -8.63 -23.66
N ILE A 24 -8.52 -8.89 -22.52
CA ILE A 24 -9.38 -10.08 -22.36
C ILE A 24 -10.86 -9.73 -22.13
N GLY A 25 -11.20 -8.44 -22.09
CA GLY A 25 -12.54 -7.96 -21.79
C GLY A 25 -12.82 -7.89 -20.28
N GLU A 26 -13.89 -7.16 -19.93
CA GLU A 26 -14.24 -6.83 -18.54
C GLU A 26 -14.53 -8.05 -17.67
N GLN A 27 -15.51 -8.87 -18.06
CA GLN A 27 -15.91 -10.05 -17.28
C GLN A 27 -14.75 -11.03 -17.04
N ALA A 28 -13.90 -11.24 -18.06
CA ALA A 28 -12.77 -12.15 -17.92
C ALA A 28 -11.67 -11.57 -17.00
N ALA A 29 -11.42 -10.27 -17.08
CA ALA A 29 -10.46 -9.59 -16.20
C ALA A 29 -10.95 -9.57 -14.75
N GLU A 30 -12.22 -9.29 -14.50
CA GLU A 30 -12.81 -9.38 -13.16
C GLU A 30 -12.71 -10.80 -12.59
N LYS A 31 -13.07 -11.82 -13.39
CA LYS A 31 -12.92 -13.21 -12.97
C LYS A 31 -11.47 -13.58 -12.66
N LEU A 32 -10.50 -13.10 -13.44
CA LEU A 32 -9.09 -13.36 -13.19
C LEU A 32 -8.64 -12.75 -11.85
N VAL A 33 -8.95 -11.47 -11.64
CA VAL A 33 -8.56 -10.72 -10.44
C VAL A 33 -9.24 -11.30 -9.19
N ASN A 34 -10.54 -11.59 -9.26
CA ASN A 34 -11.30 -12.11 -8.11
C ASN A 34 -10.91 -13.53 -7.70
N ASN A 35 -10.29 -14.31 -8.59
CA ASN A 35 -9.77 -15.65 -8.28
C ASN A 35 -8.28 -15.65 -7.93
N ALA A 36 -7.61 -14.50 -7.95
CA ALA A 36 -6.20 -14.40 -7.61
C ALA A 36 -6.00 -14.40 -6.08
N ILE A 37 -4.81 -14.83 -5.66
CA ILE A 37 -4.34 -14.68 -4.29
C ILE A 37 -3.39 -13.48 -4.26
N PHE A 38 -3.69 -12.51 -3.41
CA PHE A 38 -2.84 -11.35 -3.19
C PHE A 38 -1.98 -11.56 -1.96
N TYR A 39 -0.68 -11.32 -2.11
CA TYR A 39 0.27 -11.30 -1.00
C TYR A 39 0.76 -9.87 -0.80
N ILE A 40 0.49 -9.32 0.39
CA ILE A 40 0.91 -7.98 0.79
C ILE A 40 1.89 -8.15 1.96
N GLY A 41 3.09 -7.63 1.81
CA GLY A 41 4.12 -7.63 2.85
C GLY A 41 4.34 -6.21 3.37
N VAL A 42 4.04 -5.99 4.65
CA VAL A 42 4.34 -4.75 5.38
C VAL A 42 5.27 -5.10 6.53
N GLY A 43 6.28 -4.28 6.81
CA GLY A 43 7.36 -4.65 7.72
C GLY A 43 7.72 -3.57 8.73
N SER A 44 8.48 -3.97 9.75
CA SER A 44 8.99 -3.05 10.79
C SER A 44 9.86 -1.92 10.24
N ASN A 45 10.36 -2.05 9.02
CA ASN A 45 11.12 -1.00 8.34
C ASN A 45 10.29 0.26 8.09
N ASP A 46 8.98 0.14 7.92
CA ASP A 46 8.07 1.27 7.76
C ASP A 46 7.96 2.11 9.05
N PHE A 47 8.15 1.47 10.21
CA PHE A 47 8.18 2.12 11.51
C PHE A 47 9.58 2.66 11.86
N VAL A 48 10.62 1.85 11.65
CA VAL A 48 11.99 2.20 12.01
C VAL A 48 12.52 3.37 11.17
N ASN A 49 12.27 3.35 9.86
CA ASN A 49 12.88 4.33 8.95
C ASN A 49 12.11 5.64 8.90
N ASN A 50 10.80 5.64 9.18
CA ASN A 50 9.98 6.85 9.07
C ASN A 50 9.68 7.50 10.43
N PHE A 51 9.72 6.75 11.54
CA PHE A 51 9.30 7.28 12.85
C PHE A 51 10.37 7.16 13.94
N LEU A 52 11.13 6.06 14.04
CA LEU A 52 12.10 5.90 15.14
C LEU A 52 13.41 6.70 14.97
N GLN A 53 13.65 7.29 13.80
CA GLN A 53 14.83 8.13 13.60
C GLN A 53 14.58 9.56 14.10
N PRO A 54 15.45 10.13 14.96
CA PRO A 54 15.18 11.36 15.71
C PRO A 54 15.03 12.62 14.85
N PHE A 55 15.39 12.56 13.57
CA PHE A 55 15.31 13.67 12.61
C PHE A 55 14.18 13.49 11.59
N MET A 56 13.36 12.44 11.72
CA MET A 56 12.22 12.26 10.82
C MET A 56 11.06 13.16 11.22
N PRO A 57 10.33 13.75 10.25
CA PRO A 57 9.17 14.60 10.53
C PRO A 57 8.11 13.90 11.39
N ASP A 58 7.83 12.62 11.13
CA ASP A 58 6.81 11.87 11.86
C ASP A 58 7.20 11.66 13.33
N ALA A 59 8.50 11.56 13.63
CA ALA A 59 9.03 11.48 15.00
C ALA A 59 8.80 12.77 15.81
N GLN A 60 8.58 13.90 15.12
CA GLN A 60 8.26 15.19 15.75
C GLN A 60 6.75 15.45 15.83
N GLN A 61 5.96 14.72 15.04
CA GLN A 61 4.51 14.91 14.91
C GLN A 61 3.69 13.93 15.75
N TYR A 62 4.19 12.71 15.92
CA TYR A 62 3.46 11.64 16.59
C TYR A 62 4.25 11.10 17.79
N ASP A 63 3.54 10.53 18.77
CA ASP A 63 4.12 9.55 19.69
C ASP A 63 3.95 8.13 19.11
N SER A 64 4.47 7.13 19.81
CA SER A 64 4.48 5.76 19.27
C SER A 64 3.08 5.21 19.03
N ASP A 65 2.13 5.45 19.94
CA ASP A 65 0.78 4.90 19.85
C ASP A 65 0.01 5.59 18.71
N THR A 66 0.08 6.93 18.64
CA THR A 66 -0.58 7.71 17.58
C THR A 66 -0.01 7.43 16.19
N PHE A 67 1.29 7.13 16.07
CA PHE A 67 1.87 6.72 14.79
C PHE A 67 1.43 5.31 14.38
N ILE A 68 1.29 4.38 15.31
CA ILE A 68 0.72 3.04 15.02
C ILE A 68 -0.72 3.19 14.53
N ASP A 69 -1.55 3.98 15.20
CA ASP A 69 -2.94 4.23 14.79
C ASP A 69 -3.00 4.86 13.39
N TYR A 70 -2.10 5.80 13.10
CA TYR A 70 -1.97 6.40 11.76
C TYR A 70 -1.62 5.35 10.69
N LEU A 71 -0.65 4.47 10.96
CA LEU A 71 -0.27 3.42 10.00
C LEU A 71 -1.41 2.42 9.78
N MET A 72 -2.09 1.99 10.85
CA MET A 72 -3.19 1.02 10.76
C MET A 72 -4.39 1.61 10.02
N SER A 73 -4.78 2.84 10.32
CA SER A 73 -5.88 3.51 9.61
C SER A 73 -5.56 3.79 8.14
N THR A 74 -4.30 4.14 7.85
CA THR A 74 -3.85 4.32 6.45
C THR A 74 -3.90 3.00 5.69
N LEU A 75 -3.43 1.90 6.29
CA LEU A 75 -3.44 0.59 5.66
C LEU A 75 -4.87 0.07 5.45
N ASP A 76 -5.77 0.26 6.43
CA ASP A 76 -7.18 -0.14 6.31
C ASP A 76 -7.84 0.55 5.10
N GLY A 77 -7.71 1.87 5.00
CA GLY A 77 -8.26 2.64 3.87
C GLY A 77 -7.63 2.32 2.52
N GLN A 78 -6.44 1.71 2.49
CA GLN A 78 -5.79 1.25 1.26
C GLN A 78 -6.27 -0.14 0.80
N LEU A 79 -6.91 -0.92 1.68
CA LEU A 79 -7.36 -2.28 1.40
C LEU A 79 -8.88 -2.40 1.20
N THR A 80 -9.65 -1.35 1.50
CA THR A 80 -11.11 -1.29 1.38
C THR A 80 -11.57 -0.34 0.27
#